data_AF-A0A968TXH3-F1
#
_entry.id   AF-A0A968TXH3-F1
#
_cell.length_a   1.000
_cell.length_b   1.000
_cell.length_c   1.000
_cell.angle_alpha   90.00
_cell.angle_beta   90.00
_cell.angle_gamma   90.00
#
_symmetry.space_group_name_H-M   'P 1'
#
loop_
_entity.id
_entity.type
_entity.pdbx_description
1 polymer ?
#
loop_
_entity_poly.entity_id
_entity_poly.type
_entity_poly.pdbx_seq_one_letter_code
_entity_poly.pdbx_strand_id
1 'polypeptide(L)'
;RASNNPTVAADEYRIYAGARSLSGNTLGEGGPGGFGWSASPNDNGLFTQNEINLINVTTDTFQSQVEDRGQTPGGFASWGGVITFDTDAQTLWNFDTDSLPAASESDFLSVALHELAHTLGFGGTNEWRALTGLINNNPFFGGAQATAAFGSSVPLQPDRVHWLDGTLSTVYGTQIVQEAAMDPTLTQGTRNS
;
A
#
# COMPACT_ATOMS: atom_id res chain seq x y z
N ARG A 1 -15.72 18.53 4.42
CA ARG A 1 -16.45 18.16 3.18
C ARG A 1 -17.56 17.19 3.60
N ALA A 2 -18.81 17.45 3.22
CA ALA A 2 -19.94 16.59 3.57
C ALA A 2 -19.69 15.16 3.05
N SER A 3 -19.85 14.16 3.92
CA SER A 3 -19.70 12.75 3.54
C SER A 3 -20.92 12.34 2.73
N ASN A 4 -20.75 12.20 1.43
CA ASN A 4 -21.61 11.28 0.69
C ASN A 4 -21.16 9.88 1.11
N ASN A 5 -22.07 9.06 1.65
CA ASN A 5 -21.81 7.64 1.87
C ASN A 5 -21.57 6.99 0.50
N PRO A 6 -20.32 6.65 0.15
CA PRO A 6 -20.04 6.12 -1.17
C PRO A 6 -20.67 4.73 -1.27
N THR A 7 -21.41 4.47 -2.35
CA THR A 7 -21.75 3.09 -2.71
C THR A 7 -20.57 2.52 -3.50
N VAL A 8 -20.06 1.38 -3.04
CA VAL A 8 -19.01 0.58 -3.72
C VAL A 8 -19.68 -0.69 -4.21
N ALA A 9 -19.68 -0.93 -5.51
CA ALA A 9 -20.35 -2.09 -6.10
C ALA A 9 -19.65 -3.40 -5.70
N ALA A 10 -20.35 -4.52 -5.90
CA ALA A 10 -19.69 -5.82 -5.94
C ALA A 10 -18.61 -5.81 -7.04
N ASP A 11 -17.48 -6.48 -6.79
CA ASP A 11 -16.33 -6.54 -7.70
C ASP A 11 -15.70 -5.18 -8.04
N GLU A 12 -15.97 -4.15 -7.24
CA GLU A 12 -15.31 -2.84 -7.34
C GLU A 12 -14.22 -2.72 -6.27
N TYR A 13 -13.03 -2.28 -6.70
CA TYR A 13 -11.96 -1.79 -5.84
C TYR A 13 -11.68 -0.33 -6.17
N ARG A 14 -11.99 0.60 -5.25
CA ARG A 14 -11.89 2.04 -5.52
C ARG A 14 -10.65 2.66 -4.90
N ILE A 15 -9.81 3.25 -5.74
CA ILE A 15 -8.60 3.97 -5.28
C ILE A 15 -8.86 5.47 -5.34
N TYR A 16 -8.65 6.15 -4.21
CA TYR A 16 -8.66 7.60 -4.14
C TYR A 16 -7.22 8.11 -4.18
N ALA A 17 -6.83 8.65 -5.33
CA ALA A 17 -5.52 9.26 -5.52
C ALA A 17 -5.56 10.76 -5.20
N GLY A 18 -4.56 11.23 -4.47
CA GLY A 18 -4.35 12.63 -4.13
C GLY A 18 -2.87 12.97 -4.08
N ALA A 19 -2.57 14.22 -3.70
CA ALA A 19 -1.20 14.68 -3.58
C ALA A 19 -1.10 15.74 -2.47
N ARG A 20 0.02 15.73 -1.74
CA ARG A 20 0.40 16.72 -0.72
C ARG A 20 1.91 16.67 -0.54
N SER A 21 2.50 17.69 0.09
CA SER A 21 3.90 17.60 0.51
C SER A 21 4.07 16.49 1.55
N LEU A 22 4.96 15.54 1.26
CA LEU A 22 5.40 14.47 2.14
C LEU A 22 6.74 14.82 2.76
N SER A 23 7.04 14.25 3.92
CA SER A 23 8.27 14.56 4.64
C SER A 23 9.41 13.63 4.24
N GLY A 24 10.65 14.15 4.24
CA GLY A 24 11.83 13.33 3.98
C GLY A 24 11.94 12.99 2.49
N ASN A 25 12.24 11.73 2.19
CA ASN A 25 12.45 11.24 0.82
C ASN A 25 11.25 10.42 0.30
N THR A 26 10.10 10.49 0.97
CA THR A 26 8.91 9.73 0.60
C THR A 26 8.28 10.36 -0.64
N LEU A 27 8.22 9.61 -1.74
CA LEU A 27 7.64 10.04 -3.02
C LEU A 27 6.15 9.69 -3.14
N GLY A 28 5.71 8.64 -2.45
CA GLY A 28 4.35 8.14 -2.43
C GLY A 28 4.01 7.46 -1.10
N GLU A 29 2.73 7.48 -0.75
CA GLU A 29 2.16 6.73 0.36
C GLU A 29 0.83 6.12 -0.09
N GLY A 30 0.84 4.80 -0.27
CA GLY A 30 -0.30 3.97 -0.67
C GLY A 30 -0.67 2.96 0.40
N GLY A 31 -1.96 2.65 0.48
CA GLY A 31 -2.42 1.60 1.39
C GLY A 31 -3.87 1.22 1.17
N PRO A 32 -4.26 0.04 1.68
CA PRO A 32 -5.66 -0.36 1.68
C PRO A 32 -6.47 0.62 2.54
N GLY A 33 -7.73 0.78 2.17
CA GLY A 33 -8.68 1.65 2.82
C GLY A 33 -8.89 1.18 4.25
N GLY A 34 -8.67 2.09 5.19
CA GLY A 34 -8.85 1.85 6.61
C GLY A 34 -9.89 2.78 7.23
N PHE A 35 -10.19 2.52 8.49
CA PHE A 35 -10.94 3.41 9.36
C PHE A 35 -10.10 3.73 10.59
N GLY A 36 -10.21 4.95 11.09
CA GLY A 36 -9.55 5.36 12.32
C GLY A 36 -10.40 6.37 13.06
N TRP A 37 -10.44 6.23 14.37
CA TRP A 37 -10.99 7.24 15.26
C TRP A 37 -10.15 7.27 16.55
N SER A 38 -10.17 8.40 17.24
CA SER A 38 -9.55 8.53 18.55
C SER A 38 -10.41 9.40 19.46
N ALA A 39 -10.48 9.02 20.73
CA ALA A 39 -11.05 9.84 21.80
C ALA A 39 -10.39 9.49 23.13
N SER A 40 -10.11 10.51 23.93
CA SER A 40 -9.68 10.34 25.31
C SER A 40 -10.81 10.73 26.26
N PRO A 41 -11.10 9.95 27.33
CA PRO A 41 -12.00 10.40 28.39
C PRO A 41 -11.53 11.72 29.04
N ASN A 42 -10.25 12.06 28.84
CA ASN A 42 -9.58 13.23 29.40
C ASN A 42 -9.50 14.40 28.40
N ASP A 43 -10.02 14.27 27.18
CA ASP A 43 -10.08 15.35 26.17
C ASP A 43 -11.15 16.38 26.53
N ASN A 44 -10.94 17.11 27.63
CA ASN A 44 -11.77 18.22 28.10
C ASN A 44 -13.28 17.91 28.19
N GLY A 45 -13.65 16.65 28.42
CA GLY A 45 -15.05 16.23 28.54
C GLY A 45 -15.83 16.19 27.22
N LEU A 46 -15.14 16.11 26.07
CA LEU A 46 -15.80 15.94 24.76
C LEU A 46 -16.55 14.61 24.63
N PHE A 47 -16.07 13.55 25.32
CA PHE A 47 -16.73 12.25 25.39
C PHE A 47 -16.66 11.68 26.80
N THR A 48 -17.77 11.13 27.27
CA THR A 48 -17.83 10.27 28.46
C THR A 48 -17.31 8.86 28.14
N GLN A 49 -16.91 8.10 29.15
CA GLN A 49 -16.49 6.70 28.97
C GLN A 49 -17.60 5.85 28.33
N ASN A 50 -18.87 6.12 28.63
CA ASN A 50 -19.98 5.40 28.02
C ASN A 50 -20.12 5.70 26.52
N GLU A 51 -19.90 6.94 26.12
CA GLU A 51 -19.89 7.32 24.70
C GLU A 51 -18.70 6.69 23.96
N ILE A 52 -17.52 6.67 24.58
CA ILE A 52 -16.35 5.97 24.02
C ILE A 52 -16.64 4.47 23.82
N ASN A 53 -17.26 3.82 24.81
CA ASN A 53 -17.65 2.43 24.70
C ASN A 53 -18.67 2.20 23.57
N LEU A 54 -19.63 3.12 23.41
CA LEU A 54 -20.60 3.05 22.31
C LEU A 54 -19.93 3.24 20.95
N ILE A 55 -18.99 4.18 20.82
CA ILE A 55 -18.25 4.41 19.58
C ILE A 55 -17.39 3.20 19.25
N ASN A 56 -16.72 2.58 20.23
CA ASN A 56 -15.98 1.32 20.02
C ASN A 56 -16.90 0.23 19.45
N VAL A 57 -18.02 -0.08 20.11
CA VAL A 57 -18.94 -1.14 19.65
C VAL A 57 -19.51 -0.84 18.25
N THR A 58 -19.85 0.42 17.99
CA THR A 58 -20.36 0.85 16.68
C THR A 58 -19.27 0.74 15.61
N THR A 59 -18.04 1.13 15.95
CA THR A 59 -16.86 1.03 15.08
C THR A 59 -16.57 -0.41 14.73
N ASP A 60 -16.50 -1.30 15.72
CA ASP A 60 -16.21 -2.73 15.52
C ASP A 60 -17.27 -3.37 14.60
N THR A 61 -18.54 -3.03 14.82
CA THR A 61 -19.65 -3.51 13.97
C THR A 61 -19.51 -3.01 12.54
N PHE A 62 -19.20 -1.73 12.36
CA PHE A 62 -19.01 -1.14 11.03
C PHE A 62 -17.78 -1.72 10.32
N GLN A 63 -16.64 -1.80 11.00
CA GLN A 63 -15.39 -2.37 10.48
C GLN A 63 -15.59 -3.79 9.96
N SER A 64 -16.21 -4.66 10.75
CA SER A 64 -16.50 -6.03 10.31
C SER A 64 -17.37 -6.10 9.04
N GLN A 65 -18.22 -5.10 8.81
CA GLN A 65 -19.04 -5.03 7.58
C GLN A 65 -18.28 -4.46 6.37
N VAL A 66 -17.24 -3.65 6.56
CA VAL A 66 -16.54 -2.95 5.45
C VAL A 66 -15.16 -3.49 5.13
N GLU A 67 -14.44 -4.05 6.10
CA GLU A 67 -13.10 -4.61 5.90
C GLU A 67 -13.20 -5.97 5.19
N ASP A 68 -14.09 -6.84 5.68
CA ASP A 68 -14.32 -8.15 5.08
C ASP A 68 -15.42 -8.13 4.01
N ARG A 69 -16.29 -7.10 4.00
CA ARG A 69 -17.44 -7.01 3.07
C ARG A 69 -18.30 -8.28 3.04
N GLY A 70 -18.38 -9.00 4.17
CA GLY A 70 -19.08 -10.28 4.30
C GLY A 70 -18.34 -11.49 3.73
N GLN A 71 -17.08 -11.35 3.32
CA GLN A 71 -16.19 -12.44 2.92
C GLN A 71 -15.69 -13.21 4.16
N THR A 72 -15.20 -14.44 3.92
CA THR A 72 -14.60 -15.24 4.99
C THR A 72 -13.27 -14.61 5.43
N PRO A 73 -13.00 -14.51 6.75
CA PRO A 73 -11.73 -14.00 7.25
C PRO A 73 -10.51 -14.72 6.64
N GLY A 74 -9.47 -13.96 6.32
CA GLY A 74 -8.21 -14.47 5.75
C GLY A 74 -8.04 -14.28 4.24
N GLY A 75 -8.97 -13.60 3.58
CA GLY A 75 -8.81 -13.11 2.22
C GLY A 75 -8.75 -11.59 2.17
N PHE A 76 -8.16 -11.03 1.12
CA PHE A 76 -8.10 -9.57 0.95
C PHE A 76 -9.43 -9.07 0.39
N ALA A 77 -10.18 -8.30 1.19
CA ALA A 77 -11.54 -7.86 0.86
C ALA A 77 -11.79 -6.35 1.07
N SER A 78 -10.72 -5.55 1.19
CA SER A 78 -10.85 -4.10 1.42
C SER A 78 -11.71 -3.43 0.35
N TRP A 79 -12.48 -2.42 0.76
CA TRP A 79 -13.40 -1.66 -0.11
C TRP A 79 -12.70 -0.80 -1.14
N GLY A 80 -11.40 -0.57 -0.99
CA GLY A 80 -10.64 0.35 -1.80
C GLY A 80 -9.34 0.74 -1.11
N GLY A 81 -8.67 1.75 -1.63
CA GLY A 81 -7.40 2.23 -1.11
C GLY A 81 -7.21 3.73 -1.33
N VAL A 82 -6.14 4.24 -0.74
CA VAL A 82 -5.70 5.62 -0.94
C VAL A 82 -4.27 5.63 -1.44
N ILE A 83 -3.95 6.59 -2.29
CA ILE A 83 -2.57 6.89 -2.67
C ILE A 83 -2.38 8.40 -2.57
N THR A 84 -1.31 8.81 -1.92
CA THR A 84 -0.88 10.20 -1.88
C THR A 84 0.51 10.31 -2.49
N PHE A 85 0.67 11.18 -3.48
CA PHE A 85 1.97 11.48 -4.07
C PHE A 85 2.55 12.78 -3.52
N ASP A 86 3.88 12.84 -3.46
CA ASP A 86 4.57 14.02 -3.01
C ASP A 86 4.42 15.20 -3.98
N THR A 87 4.25 16.39 -3.40
CA THR A 87 4.20 17.67 -4.10
C THR A 87 5.23 18.66 -3.57
N ASP A 88 6.25 18.21 -2.83
CA ASP A 88 7.37 19.07 -2.47
C ASP A 88 7.99 19.66 -3.73
N ALA A 89 8.36 20.94 -3.67
CA ALA A 89 8.96 21.66 -4.79
C ALA A 89 10.32 21.08 -5.22
N GLN A 90 10.95 20.25 -4.39
CA GLN A 90 12.20 19.55 -4.69
C GLN A 90 11.97 18.25 -5.47
N THR A 91 10.75 17.73 -5.52
CA THR A 91 10.44 16.49 -6.22
C THR A 91 10.21 16.75 -7.70
N LEU A 92 11.23 16.45 -8.50
CA LEU A 92 11.16 16.51 -9.95
C LEU A 92 10.59 15.20 -10.48
N TRP A 93 9.36 15.25 -11.02
CA TRP A 93 8.65 14.08 -11.53
C TRP A 93 8.83 13.91 -13.04
N ASN A 94 9.15 12.69 -13.47
CA ASN A 94 8.92 12.23 -14.83
C ASN A 94 7.55 11.54 -14.92
N PHE A 95 6.70 11.99 -15.84
CA PHE A 95 5.37 11.42 -16.10
C PHE A 95 5.27 10.64 -17.42
N ASP A 96 6.34 10.64 -18.23
CA ASP A 96 6.37 9.95 -19.52
C ASP A 96 6.47 8.43 -19.29
N THR A 97 5.59 7.65 -19.91
CA THR A 97 5.57 6.19 -19.82
C THR A 97 6.47 5.49 -20.83
N ASP A 98 6.88 6.19 -21.89
CA ASP A 98 7.61 5.62 -23.03
C ASP A 98 9.11 5.93 -22.98
N SER A 99 9.50 6.99 -22.27
CA SER A 99 10.89 7.35 -22.04
C SER A 99 11.31 7.17 -20.58
N LEU A 100 12.62 6.94 -20.36
CA LEU A 100 13.19 6.88 -19.03
C LEU A 100 13.34 8.30 -18.46
N PRO A 101 13.19 8.48 -17.13
CA PRO A 101 13.44 9.76 -16.47
C PRO A 101 14.89 10.25 -16.67
N ALA A 102 15.08 11.57 -16.60
CA ALA A 102 16.41 12.14 -16.49
C ALA A 102 17.05 11.82 -15.13
N ALA A 103 18.37 11.96 -15.03
CA ALA A 103 19.13 11.57 -13.82
C ALA A 103 18.69 12.25 -12.51
N SER A 104 18.00 13.38 -12.58
CA SER A 104 17.47 14.11 -11.41
C SER A 104 15.97 13.93 -11.18
N GLU A 105 15.31 13.15 -12.04
CA GLU A 105 13.85 12.96 -12.00
C GLU A 105 13.51 11.63 -11.31
N SER A 106 12.43 11.65 -10.55
CA SER A 106 11.79 10.44 -10.01
C SER A 106 10.70 10.00 -10.98
N ASP A 107 10.65 8.71 -11.28
CA ASP A 107 9.66 8.15 -12.22
C ASP A 107 8.30 7.97 -11.54
N PHE A 108 7.30 8.75 -11.95
CA PHE A 108 5.96 8.70 -11.38
C PHE A 108 5.30 7.33 -11.60
N LEU A 109 5.51 6.70 -12.75
CA LEU A 109 4.97 5.38 -13.04
C LEU A 109 5.48 4.33 -12.05
N SER A 110 6.79 4.33 -11.76
CA SER A 110 7.40 3.43 -10.78
C SER A 110 6.78 3.59 -9.39
N VAL A 111 6.67 4.82 -8.90
CA VAL A 111 6.05 5.10 -7.60
C VAL A 111 4.56 4.72 -7.61
N ALA A 112 3.83 5.04 -8.68
CA ALA A 112 2.41 4.71 -8.78
C ALA A 112 2.16 3.19 -8.77
N LEU A 113 3.02 2.39 -9.42
CA LEU A 113 2.92 0.93 -9.39
C LEU A 113 3.24 0.36 -8.01
N HIS A 114 4.27 0.90 -7.35
CA HIS A 114 4.63 0.55 -5.97
C HIS A 114 3.45 0.79 -5.02
N GLU A 115 2.92 2.01 -5.01
CA GLU A 115 1.81 2.37 -4.11
C GLU A 115 0.52 1.64 -4.47
N LEU A 116 0.25 1.39 -5.75
CA LEU A 116 -0.89 0.59 -6.20
C LEU A 116 -0.82 -0.82 -5.59
N ALA A 117 0.35 -1.46 -5.60
CA ALA A 117 0.49 -2.78 -5.00
C ALA A 117 0.25 -2.75 -3.48
N HIS A 118 0.70 -1.70 -2.77
CA HIS A 118 0.31 -1.51 -1.37
C HIS A 118 -1.20 -1.37 -1.19
N THR A 119 -1.89 -0.63 -2.07
CA THR A 119 -3.36 -0.57 -1.99
C THR A 119 -3.97 -1.96 -2.16
N LEU A 120 -3.41 -2.83 -2.99
CA LEU A 120 -3.93 -4.19 -3.21
C LEU A 120 -3.52 -5.19 -2.11
N GLY A 121 -2.97 -4.67 -1.00
CA GLY A 121 -2.72 -5.43 0.21
C GLY A 121 -1.29 -5.94 0.35
N PHE A 122 -0.39 -5.58 -0.56
CA PHE A 122 1.02 -5.92 -0.43
C PHE A 122 1.64 -5.21 0.78
N GLY A 123 2.41 -5.94 1.57
CA GLY A 123 3.25 -5.39 2.63
C GLY A 123 2.57 -5.18 3.99
N GLY A 124 1.40 -4.55 4.02
CA GLY A 124 0.78 -4.07 5.28
C GLY A 124 -0.36 -4.92 5.84
N THR A 125 -0.94 -5.83 5.06
CA THR A 125 -2.21 -6.50 5.42
C THR A 125 -2.02 -7.79 6.22
N ASN A 126 -3.03 -8.20 6.99
CA ASN A 126 -2.98 -9.47 7.71
C ASN A 126 -2.78 -10.66 6.77
N GLU A 127 -3.35 -10.60 5.57
CA GLU A 127 -3.21 -11.58 4.50
C GLU A 127 -1.75 -11.67 4.04
N TRP A 128 -1.11 -10.52 3.77
CA TRP A 128 0.31 -10.46 3.45
C TRP A 128 1.17 -11.04 4.58
N ARG A 129 0.88 -10.67 5.83
CA ARG A 129 1.62 -11.16 7.00
C ARG A 129 1.46 -12.67 7.19
N ALA A 130 0.29 -13.22 6.86
CA ALA A 130 0.04 -14.65 6.86
C ALA A 130 0.89 -15.37 5.78
N LEU A 131 0.99 -14.80 4.58
CA LEU A 131 1.76 -15.37 3.47
C LEU A 131 3.28 -15.29 3.64
N THR A 132 3.79 -14.19 4.20
CA THR A 132 5.23 -14.00 4.44
C THR A 132 5.73 -14.76 5.66
N GLY A 133 4.84 -15.39 6.43
CA GLY A 133 5.22 -16.08 7.66
C GLY A 133 5.88 -15.10 8.65
N LEU A 134 5.37 -13.87 8.74
CA LEU A 134 5.76 -12.90 9.77
C LEU A 134 5.62 -13.47 11.19
N ILE A 135 4.81 -14.52 11.34
CA ILE A 135 4.64 -15.31 12.57
C ILE A 135 5.86 -16.22 12.87
N ASN A 136 6.65 -16.58 11.85
CA ASN A 136 7.74 -17.57 11.94
C ASN A 136 9.14 -16.98 11.70
N ASN A 137 9.27 -15.64 11.60
CA ASN A 137 10.54 -14.95 11.30
C ASN A 137 11.20 -15.39 9.97
N ASN A 138 10.40 -15.77 8.96
CA ASN A 138 10.91 -16.12 7.63
C ASN A 138 11.25 -14.83 6.84
N PRO A 139 12.50 -14.64 6.36
CA PRO A 139 12.89 -13.47 5.58
C PRO A 139 12.54 -13.58 4.08
N PHE A 140 11.71 -14.54 3.68
CA PHE A 140 11.38 -14.78 2.27
C PHE A 140 9.87 -14.93 2.04
N PHE A 141 9.42 -14.48 0.86
CA PHE A 141 8.09 -14.78 0.32
C PHE A 141 8.14 -15.98 -0.63
N GLY A 142 7.33 -17.01 -0.32
CA GLY A 142 7.31 -18.29 -1.04
C GLY A 142 6.13 -18.48 -1.99
N GLY A 143 5.47 -17.40 -2.43
CA GLY A 143 4.33 -17.50 -3.35
C GLY A 143 4.75 -18.05 -4.71
N ALA A 144 4.05 -19.08 -5.21
CA ALA A 144 4.46 -19.85 -6.38
C ALA A 144 4.78 -19.00 -7.63
N GLN A 145 4.00 -17.95 -7.90
CA GLN A 145 4.22 -17.06 -9.05
C GLN A 145 5.43 -16.15 -8.86
N ALA A 146 5.59 -15.58 -7.67
CA ALA A 146 6.77 -14.78 -7.35
C ALA A 146 8.04 -15.64 -7.39
N THR A 147 7.96 -16.87 -6.89
CA THR A 147 9.05 -17.84 -6.98
C THR A 147 9.37 -18.26 -8.40
N ALA A 148 8.36 -18.45 -9.26
CA ALA A 148 8.59 -18.74 -10.67
C ALA A 148 9.25 -17.57 -11.41
N ALA A 149 8.87 -16.33 -11.10
CA ALA A 149 9.45 -15.14 -11.71
C ALA A 149 10.89 -14.87 -11.23
N PHE A 150 11.14 -15.01 -9.92
CA PHE A 150 12.45 -14.73 -9.32
C PHE A 150 13.43 -15.92 -9.40
N GLY A 151 12.92 -17.14 -9.59
CA GLY A 151 13.69 -18.38 -9.60
C GLY A 151 13.91 -19.03 -8.23
N SER A 152 13.47 -18.38 -7.15
CA SER A 152 13.50 -18.91 -5.78
C SER A 152 12.53 -18.13 -4.88
N SER A 153 12.42 -18.45 -3.59
CA SER A 153 11.65 -17.60 -2.67
C SER A 153 12.23 -16.18 -2.66
N VAL A 154 11.37 -15.16 -2.79
CA VAL A 154 11.80 -13.77 -2.94
C VAL A 154 12.26 -13.24 -1.59
N PRO A 155 13.48 -12.69 -1.47
CA PRO A 155 13.94 -12.11 -0.22
C PRO A 155 13.14 -10.84 0.12
N LEU A 156 12.83 -10.69 1.41
CA LEU A 156 12.13 -9.52 1.95
C LEU A 156 13.13 -8.59 2.62
N GLN A 157 12.83 -7.30 2.61
CA GLN A 157 13.46 -6.33 3.52
C GLN A 157 13.25 -6.72 4.99
N PRO A 158 14.06 -6.17 5.93
CA PRO A 158 13.83 -6.32 7.37
C PRO A 158 12.45 -5.84 7.83
N ASP A 159 11.85 -4.86 7.14
CA ASP A 159 10.48 -4.39 7.41
C ASP A 159 9.40 -5.45 7.10
N ARG A 160 9.75 -6.46 6.28
CA ARG A 160 8.86 -7.53 5.80
C ARG A 160 7.68 -7.05 4.97
N VAL A 161 7.70 -5.81 4.50
CA VAL A 161 6.63 -5.22 3.70
C VAL A 161 7.04 -4.97 2.24
N HIS A 162 8.34 -5.05 1.95
CA HIS A 162 8.91 -4.89 0.61
C HIS A 162 9.79 -6.08 0.19
N TRP A 163 10.05 -6.17 -1.11
CA TRP A 163 11.17 -6.97 -1.61
C TRP A 163 12.49 -6.37 -1.13
N LEU A 164 13.50 -7.23 -0.96
CA LEU A 164 14.85 -6.77 -0.63
C LEU A 164 15.35 -5.79 -1.71
N ASP A 165 16.03 -4.73 -1.28
CA ASP A 165 16.62 -3.73 -2.17
C ASP A 165 17.51 -4.37 -3.25
N GLY A 166 17.38 -3.90 -4.48
CA GLY A 166 17.98 -4.46 -5.69
C GLY A 166 17.31 -5.72 -6.21
N THR A 167 16.12 -6.10 -5.73
CA THR A 167 15.40 -7.27 -6.27
C THR A 167 15.00 -7.00 -7.71
N LEU A 168 15.42 -7.85 -8.64
CA LEU A 168 15.12 -7.70 -10.06
C LEU A 168 13.88 -8.52 -10.46
N SER A 169 13.16 -8.01 -11.45
CA SER A 169 12.09 -8.70 -12.17
C SER A 169 12.23 -8.46 -13.68
N THR A 170 11.37 -9.12 -14.46
CA THR A 170 11.25 -8.85 -15.89
C THR A 170 10.00 -8.01 -16.13
N VAL A 171 10.14 -6.92 -16.88
CA VAL A 171 9.00 -6.07 -17.27
C VAL A 171 7.96 -6.93 -17.99
N TYR A 172 6.72 -6.90 -17.48
CA TYR A 172 5.64 -7.76 -17.94
C TYR A 172 5.48 -7.72 -19.47
N GLY A 173 5.44 -8.90 -20.10
CA GLY A 173 5.30 -9.04 -21.54
C GLY A 173 6.59 -8.82 -22.34
N THR A 174 7.73 -8.62 -21.69
CA THR A 174 9.03 -8.42 -22.34
C THR A 174 10.11 -9.35 -21.76
N GLN A 175 11.37 -9.17 -22.16
CA GLN A 175 12.55 -9.79 -21.55
C GLN A 175 13.48 -8.77 -20.87
N ILE A 176 13.01 -7.52 -20.74
CA ILE A 176 13.80 -6.44 -20.13
C ILE A 176 13.83 -6.67 -18.62
N VAL A 177 15.03 -6.78 -18.06
CA VAL A 177 15.25 -6.90 -16.62
C VAL A 177 15.35 -5.52 -16.00
N GLN A 178 14.67 -5.34 -14.86
CA GLN A 178 14.54 -4.08 -14.17
C GLN A 178 14.34 -4.32 -12.67
N GLU A 179 14.65 -3.34 -11.82
CA GLU A 179 14.31 -3.43 -10.39
C GLU A 179 12.80 -3.58 -10.21
N ALA A 180 12.42 -4.44 -9.26
CA ALA A 180 11.03 -4.82 -9.04
C ALA A 180 10.24 -3.65 -8.45
N ALA A 181 8.99 -3.49 -8.86
CA ALA A 181 8.15 -2.37 -8.39
C ALA A 181 8.00 -2.31 -6.86
N MET A 182 8.09 -3.44 -6.16
CA MET A 182 8.00 -3.51 -4.68
C MET A 182 9.36 -3.46 -3.97
N ASP A 183 10.40 -3.00 -4.63
CA ASP A 183 11.62 -2.50 -3.99
C ASP A 183 11.30 -1.17 -3.25
N PRO A 184 11.70 -0.97 -1.98
CA PRO A 184 11.42 0.27 -1.27
C PRO A 184 12.23 1.47 -1.77
N THR A 185 13.24 1.27 -2.61
CA THR A 185 14.07 2.35 -3.13
C THR A 185 13.81 2.60 -4.61
N LEU A 186 13.82 3.89 -4.96
CA LEU A 186 13.81 4.34 -6.35
C LEU A 186 15.00 5.26 -6.55
N THR A 187 15.95 4.81 -7.37
CA THR A 187 17.05 5.66 -7.79
C THR A 187 16.54 6.67 -8.82
N GLN A 188 16.86 7.96 -8.67
CA GLN A 188 16.50 8.96 -9.68
C GLN A 188 17.14 8.60 -11.04
N GLY A 189 16.41 8.86 -12.12
CA GLY A 189 16.86 8.46 -13.46
C GLY A 189 16.66 6.98 -13.80
N THR A 190 16.03 6.19 -12.93
CA THR A 190 15.68 4.79 -13.22
C THR A 190 14.17 4.58 -13.23
N ARG A 191 13.76 3.41 -13.70
CA ARG A 191 12.37 2.92 -13.63
C ARG A 191 12.39 1.57 -12.93
N ASN A 192 11.34 1.26 -12.17
CA ASN A 192 11.06 -0.06 -11.56
C ASN A 192 9.78 -0.68 -12.14
N SER A 193 9.64 -2.01 -12.13
CA SER A 193 8.55 -2.77 -12.79
C SER A 193 8.04 -3.97 -12.02
#